data_AF-A0A163V5I1-F1
#
_entry.id   AF-A0A163V5I1-F1
#
_cell.length_a   1.000
_cell.length_b   1.000
_cell.length_c   1.000
_cell.angle_alpha   90.00
_cell.angle_beta   90.00
_cell.angle_gamma   90.00
#
_symmetry.space_group_name_H-M   'P 1'
#
loop_
_entity.id
_entity.type
_entity.pdbx_description
1 polymer ?
#
loop_
_entity_poly.entity_id
_entity_poly.type
_entity_poly.pdbx_seq_one_letter_code
_entity_poly.pdbx_strand_id
1 'polypeptide(L)'
;MTKRKSILAGLILILVLFISCGYFVIKLCSKQSIKLDYLTEVSVNDEVSGKWWSLVRKPVNTVRGYYLDLPDIDYNQYNLIISGGRKIDEMWYREYTKYITESKNYHKNPYIAEISYQDELTPHTVYVYRIKKLDVNIIDVNDVD
;
A
#
# COMPACT_ATOMS: atom_id res chain seq x y z
N MET A 1 -48.71 6.54 26.89
CA MET A 1 -48.21 5.62 25.84
C MET A 1 -47.10 6.24 24.98
N THR A 2 -47.05 7.56 24.84
CA THR A 2 -46.05 8.34 24.06
C THR A 2 -44.62 8.27 24.62
N LYS A 3 -44.42 8.39 25.95
CA LYS A 3 -43.07 8.35 26.57
C LYS A 3 -42.27 7.06 26.29
N ARG A 4 -42.93 5.88 26.31
CA ARG A 4 -42.26 4.60 26.01
C ARG A 4 -41.83 4.50 24.54
N LYS A 5 -42.65 5.03 23.62
CA LYS A 5 -42.30 5.10 22.18
C LYS A 5 -41.13 6.07 21.93
N SER A 6 -41.07 7.19 22.64
CA SER A 6 -39.95 8.15 22.54
C SER A 6 -38.63 7.57 23.08
N ILE A 7 -38.66 6.83 24.19
CA ILE A 7 -37.46 6.16 24.74
C ILE A 7 -36.97 5.08 23.77
N LEU A 8 -37.88 4.27 23.22
CA LEU A 8 -37.53 3.23 22.25
C LEU A 8 -36.91 3.83 20.97
N ALA A 9 -37.49 4.92 20.45
CA ALA A 9 -36.94 5.62 19.29
C ALA A 9 -35.53 6.18 19.55
N GLY A 10 -35.29 6.73 20.76
CA GLY A 10 -33.97 7.18 21.18
C GLY A 10 -32.93 6.06 21.23
N LEU A 11 -33.30 4.89 21.77
CA LEU A 11 -32.43 3.72 21.81
C LEU A 11 -32.08 3.19 20.41
N ILE A 12 -33.05 3.17 19.49
CA ILE A 12 -32.81 2.79 18.09
C ILE A 12 -31.83 3.76 17.43
N LEU A 13 -31.99 5.07 17.64
CA LEU A 13 -31.09 6.08 17.08
C LEU A 13 -29.64 5.88 17.58
N ILE A 14 -29.46 5.64 18.88
CA ILE A 14 -28.14 5.39 19.47
C ILE A 14 -27.53 4.13 18.85
N LEU A 15 -28.30 3.05 18.71
CA LEU A 15 -27.83 1.81 18.10
C LEU A 15 -27.36 2.04 16.65
N VAL A 16 -28.13 2.78 15.85
CA VAL A 16 -27.78 3.10 14.45
C VAL A 16 -26.49 3.93 14.39
N LEU A 17 -26.32 4.90 15.30
CA LEU A 17 -25.09 5.69 15.39
C LEU A 17 -23.89 4.81 15.75
N PHE A 18 -24.02 3.88 16.70
CA PHE A 18 -22.95 2.95 17.07
C PHE A 18 -22.56 2.03 15.90
N ILE A 19 -23.53 1.45 15.20
CA ILE A 19 -23.29 0.60 14.03
C ILE A 19 -22.60 1.40 12.92
N SER A 20 -23.07 2.63 12.64
CA SER A 20 -22.51 3.47 11.59
C SER A 20 -21.07 3.89 11.91
N CYS A 21 -20.81 4.25 13.17
CA CYS A 21 -19.46 4.58 13.65
C CYS A 21 -18.53 3.36 13.54
N GLY A 22 -18.99 2.18 14.00
CA GLY A 22 -18.24 0.93 13.88
C GLY A 22 -17.90 0.58 12.44
N TYR A 23 -18.86 0.69 11.51
CA TYR A 23 -18.64 0.47 10.09
C TYR A 23 -17.60 1.43 9.52
N PHE A 24 -17.67 2.71 9.86
CA PHE A 24 -16.72 3.72 9.40
C PHE A 24 -15.30 3.42 9.88
N VAL A 25 -15.13 3.04 11.15
CA VAL A 25 -13.83 2.65 11.71
C VAL A 25 -13.27 1.41 11.01
N ILE A 26 -14.09 0.38 10.81
CA ILE A 26 -13.66 -0.84 10.11
C ILE A 26 -13.20 -0.51 8.69
N LYS A 27 -13.96 0.32 7.96
CA LYS A 27 -13.62 0.72 6.59
C LYS A 27 -12.26 1.43 6.56
N LEU A 28 -12.03 2.39 7.45
CA LEU A 28 -10.76 3.13 7.51
C LEU A 28 -9.57 2.27 7.93
N CYS A 29 -9.79 1.28 8.80
CA CYS A 29 -8.73 0.38 9.28
C CYS A 29 -8.51 -0.83 8.37
N SER A 30 -9.42 -1.10 7.43
CA SER A 30 -9.33 -2.28 6.56
C SER A 30 -8.13 -2.19 5.62
N LYS A 31 -7.31 -3.24 5.65
CA LYS A 31 -6.22 -3.44 4.70
C LYS A 31 -6.78 -4.09 3.44
N GLN A 32 -6.47 -3.51 2.29
CA GLN A 32 -6.83 -4.06 0.99
C GLN A 32 -5.60 -4.72 0.39
N SER A 33 -5.67 -6.03 0.18
CA SER A 33 -4.59 -6.80 -0.44
C SER A 33 -4.42 -6.40 -1.91
N ILE A 34 -3.17 -6.26 -2.32
CA ILE A 34 -2.76 -5.97 -3.69
C ILE A 34 -2.21 -7.25 -4.29
N LYS A 35 -2.81 -7.69 -5.39
CA LYS A 35 -2.21 -8.74 -6.20
C LYS A 35 -1.05 -8.16 -7.01
N LEU A 36 0.14 -8.70 -6.78
CA LEU A 36 1.33 -8.45 -7.58
C LEU A 36 1.56 -9.63 -8.52
N ASP A 37 1.75 -9.35 -9.81
CA ASP A 37 2.17 -10.37 -10.77
C ASP A 37 3.69 -10.31 -10.89
N TYR A 38 4.38 -11.37 -10.45
CA TYR A 38 5.83 -11.47 -10.65
C TYR A 38 6.16 -11.46 -12.15
N LEU A 39 7.16 -10.64 -12.54
CA LEU A 39 7.63 -10.57 -13.93
C LEU A 39 9.00 -11.20 -14.09
N THR A 40 9.99 -10.68 -13.37
CA THR A 40 11.39 -11.06 -13.55
C THR A 40 12.23 -10.69 -12.33
N GLU A 41 13.44 -11.22 -12.30
CA GLU A 41 14.54 -10.78 -11.46
C GLU A 41 15.62 -10.14 -12.33
N VAL A 42 16.36 -9.18 -11.76
CA VAL A 42 17.44 -8.45 -12.40
C VAL A 42 18.66 -8.53 -11.49
N SER A 43 19.78 -9.03 -12.01
CA SER A 43 21.04 -9.06 -11.27
C SER A 43 21.64 -7.65 -11.19
N VAL A 44 22.13 -7.29 -10.02
CA VAL A 44 22.81 -6.01 -9.78
C VAL A 44 24.21 -6.28 -9.22
N ASN A 45 25.18 -5.45 -9.60
CA ASN A 45 26.55 -5.61 -9.12
C ASN A 45 26.70 -5.24 -7.64
N ASP A 46 25.91 -4.26 -7.20
CA ASP A 46 25.93 -3.74 -5.85
C ASP A 46 25.08 -4.60 -4.91
N GLU A 47 25.42 -4.59 -3.62
CA GLU A 47 24.64 -5.28 -2.60
C GLU A 47 23.36 -4.49 -2.27
N VAL A 48 22.23 -5.21 -2.19
CA VAL A 48 20.91 -4.66 -1.81
C VAL A 48 20.49 -5.19 -0.45
N SER A 49 19.98 -4.29 0.39
CA SER A 49 19.70 -4.56 1.81
C SER A 49 18.53 -5.51 2.10
N GLY A 50 17.70 -5.82 1.10
CA GLY A 50 16.50 -6.64 1.31
C GLY A 50 15.30 -5.90 1.91
N LYS A 51 15.42 -4.60 2.22
CA LYS A 51 14.47 -3.87 3.07
C LYS A 51 13.76 -2.72 2.39
N TRP A 52 13.83 -2.65 1.06
CA TRP A 52 13.22 -1.56 0.31
C TRP A 52 12.41 -2.05 -0.87
N TRP A 53 11.44 -1.22 -1.24
CA TRP A 53 10.68 -1.36 -2.46
C TRP A 53 10.50 0.01 -3.13
N SER A 54 10.01 0.03 -4.38
CA SER A 54 9.72 1.26 -5.10
C SER A 54 8.62 1.05 -6.13
N LEU A 55 7.78 2.07 -6.31
CA LEU A 55 6.74 2.11 -7.34
C LEU A 55 7.22 2.91 -8.55
N VAL A 56 7.26 2.28 -9.71
CA VAL A 56 7.64 2.90 -10.98
C VAL A 56 6.39 3.09 -11.85
N ARG A 57 6.02 4.35 -12.05
CA ARG A 57 4.79 4.76 -12.78
C ARG A 57 4.99 5.09 -14.25
N LYS A 58 6.25 5.20 -14.69
CA LYS A 58 6.66 5.54 -16.06
C LYS A 58 8.01 4.89 -16.34
N PRO A 59 8.42 4.75 -17.62
CA PRO A 59 9.75 4.26 -17.94
C PRO A 59 10.83 5.07 -17.22
N VAL A 60 11.75 4.36 -16.56
CA VAL A 60 12.92 4.91 -15.89
C VAL A 60 14.09 3.97 -16.12
N ASN A 61 15.29 4.54 -16.17
CA ASN A 61 16.52 3.75 -16.34
C ASN A 61 17.21 3.49 -15.00
N THR A 62 16.77 4.16 -13.93
CA THR A 62 17.33 4.03 -12.58
C THR A 62 16.24 3.99 -11.53
N VAL A 63 16.46 3.17 -10.49
CA VAL A 63 15.56 3.02 -9.34
C VAL A 63 16.42 3.00 -8.09
N ARG A 64 16.18 3.93 -7.16
CA ARG A 64 17.01 4.15 -5.95
C ARG A 64 18.53 4.18 -6.22
N GLY A 65 18.93 4.72 -7.38
CA GLY A 65 20.34 4.84 -7.79
C GLY A 65 20.90 3.63 -8.55
N TYR A 66 20.21 2.50 -8.59
CA TYR A 66 20.61 1.33 -9.37
C TYR A 66 20.17 1.47 -10.82
N TYR A 67 21.07 1.22 -11.78
CA TYR A 67 20.73 1.07 -13.19
C TYR A 67 20.12 -0.32 -13.40
N LEU A 68 18.87 -0.35 -13.86
CA LEU A 68 18.10 -1.59 -14.03
C LEU A 68 17.50 -1.64 -15.42
N ASP A 69 17.74 -2.73 -16.13
CA ASP A 69 17.04 -3.05 -17.37
C ASP A 69 15.67 -3.62 -17.03
N LEU A 70 14.69 -2.72 -16.88
CA LEU A 70 13.33 -3.07 -16.52
C LEU A 70 12.55 -3.66 -17.71
N PRO A 71 11.65 -4.62 -17.49
CA PRO A 71 10.82 -5.17 -18.54
C PRO A 71 9.89 -4.10 -19.14
N ASP A 72 9.70 -4.15 -20.46
CA ASP A 72 8.74 -3.29 -21.14
C ASP A 72 7.31 -3.71 -20.81
N ILE A 73 6.50 -2.75 -20.37
CA ILE A 73 5.10 -2.95 -19.98
C ILE A 73 4.22 -1.82 -20.49
N ASP A 74 2.92 -2.07 -20.62
CA ASP A 74 1.94 -1.01 -20.88
C ASP A 74 1.75 -0.14 -19.62
N TYR A 75 2.58 0.90 -19.49
CA TYR A 75 2.49 1.90 -18.44
C TYR A 75 1.19 2.71 -18.45
N ASN A 76 0.29 2.55 -19.42
CA ASN A 76 -1.04 3.14 -19.33
C ASN A 76 -1.95 2.34 -18.40
N GLN A 77 -1.81 1.01 -18.40
CA GLN A 77 -2.65 0.09 -17.62
C GLN A 77 -1.98 -0.39 -16.33
N TYR A 78 -0.65 -0.41 -16.29
CA TYR A 78 0.12 -1.03 -15.21
C TYR A 78 1.21 -0.09 -14.67
N ASN A 79 1.66 -0.38 -13.47
CA ASN A 79 2.91 0.13 -12.89
C ASN A 79 3.81 -1.06 -12.54
N LEU A 80 5.09 -0.78 -12.27
CA LEU A 80 5.99 -1.77 -11.67
C LEU A 80 6.16 -1.53 -10.17
N ILE A 81 6.20 -2.61 -9.42
CA ILE A 81 6.73 -2.65 -8.06
C ILE A 81 8.08 -3.35 -8.13
N ILE A 82 9.07 -2.76 -7.50
CA ILE A 82 10.44 -3.25 -7.48
C ILE A 82 10.82 -3.48 -6.03
N SER A 83 11.44 -4.62 -5.71
CA SER A 83 12.00 -4.88 -4.39
C SER A 83 13.45 -5.34 -4.51
N GLY A 84 14.33 -4.72 -3.73
CA GLY A 84 15.74 -5.07 -3.71
C GLY A 84 16.00 -6.16 -2.69
N GLY A 85 16.55 -7.29 -3.12
CA GLY A 85 17.16 -8.32 -2.29
C GLY A 85 16.20 -9.35 -1.71
N ARG A 86 14.89 -9.08 -1.65
CA ARG A 86 13.90 -10.04 -1.16
C ARG A 86 12.68 -10.06 -2.04
N LYS A 87 12.06 -11.24 -2.17
CA LYS A 87 10.75 -11.33 -2.82
C LYS A 87 9.67 -10.74 -1.92
N ILE A 88 8.64 -10.19 -2.54
CA ILE A 88 7.45 -9.71 -1.85
C ILE A 88 6.53 -10.90 -1.66
N ASP A 89 6.12 -11.14 -0.42
CA ASP A 89 5.15 -12.17 -0.07
C ASP A 89 3.72 -11.60 -0.16
N GLU A 90 3.47 -10.50 0.53
CA GLU A 90 2.20 -9.78 0.48
C GLU A 90 2.42 -8.27 0.36
N MET A 91 1.53 -7.60 -0.37
CA MET A 91 1.41 -6.15 -0.38
C MET A 91 -0.02 -5.78 -0.05
N TRP A 92 -0.22 -4.79 0.82
CA TRP A 92 -1.53 -4.24 1.10
C TRP A 92 -1.48 -2.72 1.15
N TYR A 93 -2.63 -2.09 0.97
CA TYR A 93 -2.81 -0.65 1.19
C TYR A 93 -4.02 -0.38 2.07
N ARG A 94 -4.03 0.77 2.73
CA ARG A 94 -5.20 1.26 3.49
C ARG A 94 -5.32 2.76 3.36
N GLU A 95 -6.53 3.26 3.60
CA GLU A 95 -6.79 4.69 3.58
C GLU A 95 -6.04 5.38 4.74
N TYR A 96 -5.30 6.41 4.39
CA TYR A 96 -4.56 7.28 5.29
C TYR A 96 -5.50 8.38 5.79
N THR A 97 -5.72 8.42 7.10
CA THR A 97 -6.41 9.55 7.73
C THR A 97 -5.55 10.12 8.86
N LYS A 98 -5.62 11.44 9.05
CA LYS A 98 -4.94 12.16 10.15
C LYS A 98 -5.27 11.58 11.54
N TYR A 99 -6.40 10.87 11.66
CA TYR A 99 -6.86 10.28 12.92
C TYR A 99 -6.17 8.97 13.29
N ILE A 100 -5.48 8.31 12.35
CA ILE A 100 -4.89 6.98 12.55
C ILE A 100 -3.37 7.05 12.77
N THR A 101 -2.71 8.13 12.37
CA THR A 101 -1.24 8.28 12.48
C THR A 101 -0.89 9.69 12.96
N GLU A 102 -0.13 9.79 14.06
CA GLU A 102 0.30 11.05 14.70
C GLU A 102 1.30 11.89 13.87
N SER A 103 1.54 11.53 12.61
CA SER A 103 2.56 12.17 11.79
C SER A 103 2.07 13.48 11.17
N LYS A 104 2.80 14.57 11.45
CA LYS A 104 2.49 15.96 11.05
C LYS A 104 2.83 16.28 9.58
N ASN A 105 3.49 15.37 8.86
CA ASN A 105 4.20 15.70 7.62
C ASN A 105 3.61 15.09 6.33
N TYR A 106 2.28 14.97 6.21
CA TYR A 106 1.71 14.43 4.96
C TYR A 106 0.46 15.17 4.51
N HIS A 107 0.64 15.98 3.48
CA HIS A 107 -0.44 16.60 2.75
C HIS A 107 -0.47 16.00 1.35
N LYS A 108 -1.61 15.36 1.01
CA LYS A 108 -2.14 15.05 -0.34
C LYS A 108 -2.29 13.59 -0.78
N ASN A 109 -1.84 12.58 -0.01
CA ASN A 109 -2.03 11.18 -0.41
C ASN A 109 -2.95 10.42 0.55
N PRO A 110 -4.07 9.86 0.05
CA PRO A 110 -5.05 9.21 0.89
C PRO A 110 -4.75 7.73 1.16
N TYR A 111 -3.63 7.15 0.70
CA TYR A 111 -3.35 5.73 0.93
C TYR A 111 -1.89 5.45 1.25
N ILE A 112 -1.69 4.58 2.23
CA ILE A 112 -0.39 4.04 2.65
C ILE A 112 -0.33 2.57 2.26
N ALA A 113 0.80 2.12 1.74
CA ALA A 113 1.02 0.70 1.45
C ALA A 113 2.18 0.14 2.26
N GLU A 114 2.07 -1.12 2.64
CA GLU A 114 3.09 -1.88 3.33
C GLU A 114 3.29 -3.22 2.63
N ILE A 115 4.51 -3.74 2.72
CA ILE A 115 4.94 -4.99 2.11
C ILE A 115 5.50 -5.91 3.20
N SER A 116 5.12 -7.18 3.15
CA SER A 116 5.86 -8.25 3.80
C SER A 116 6.79 -8.91 2.79
N TYR A 117 8.01 -9.20 3.23
CA TYR A 117 9.03 -9.85 2.42
C TYR A 117 9.14 -11.33 2.79
N GLN A 118 9.58 -12.14 1.84
CA GLN A 118 10.03 -13.50 2.13
C GLN A 118 11.33 -13.50 2.94
N ASP A 119 11.59 -14.59 3.65
CA ASP A 119 12.72 -14.71 4.58
C ASP A 119 14.10 -14.79 3.88
N GLU A 120 14.12 -15.22 2.63
CA GLU A 120 15.35 -15.39 1.85
C GLU A 120 15.87 -14.04 1.33
N LEU A 121 17.13 -13.71 1.67
CA LEU A 121 17.86 -12.56 1.15
C LEU A 121 18.76 -13.00 -0.01
N THR A 122 18.67 -12.28 -1.13
CA THR A 122 19.42 -12.47 -2.36
C THR A 122 20.17 -11.15 -2.65
N PRO A 123 21.37 -10.94 -2.09
CA PRO A 123 21.96 -9.60 -1.96
C PRO A 123 22.33 -8.91 -3.27
N HIS A 124 22.27 -9.58 -4.41
CA HIS A 124 22.62 -9.02 -5.74
C HIS A 124 21.47 -9.16 -6.74
N THR A 125 20.24 -9.11 -6.24
CA THR A 125 19.06 -9.39 -7.05
C THR A 125 17.95 -8.41 -6.72
N VAL A 126 17.36 -7.84 -7.76
CA VAL A 126 16.18 -6.99 -7.68
C VAL A 126 15.02 -7.74 -8.32
N TYR A 127 13.90 -7.83 -7.60
CA TYR A 127 12.69 -8.49 -8.05
C TYR A 127 11.71 -7.47 -8.61
N VAL A 128 11.15 -7.76 -9.77
CA VAL A 128 10.23 -6.88 -10.48
C VAL A 128 8.86 -7.53 -10.60
N TYR A 129 7.85 -6.77 -10.20
CA TYR A 129 6.45 -7.16 -10.21
C TYR A 129 5.65 -6.14 -11.00
N ARG A 130 4.55 -6.59 -11.58
CA ARG A 130 3.54 -5.75 -12.21
C ARG A 130 2.35 -5.60 -11.28
N ILE A 131 1.81 -4.39 -11.23
CA ILE A 131 0.54 -4.08 -10.56
C ILE A 131 -0.36 -3.32 -11.54
N LYS A 132 -1.65 -3.66 -11.59
CA LYS A 132 -2.64 -2.85 -12.32
C LYS A 132 -2.70 -1.46 -11.69
N LYS A 133 -2.78 -0.40 -12.50
CA LYS A 133 -3.00 0.94 -11.95
C LYS A 133 -4.26 0.92 -11.09
N LEU A 134 -4.08 1.32 -9.84
CA LEU A 134 -5.18 1.57 -8.93
C LEU A 134 -5.60 3.02 -9.09
N ASP A 135 -6.88 3.32 -8.89
CA ASP A 135 -7.41 4.69 -8.87
C ASP A 135 -6.95 5.49 -7.62
N VAL A 136 -5.90 5.01 -6.94
CA VAL A 136 -5.38 5.56 -5.68
C VAL A 136 -3.88 5.84 -5.77
N ASN A 137 -3.48 6.99 -5.23
CA ASN A 137 -2.07 7.35 -5.10
C ASN A 137 -1.48 6.70 -3.84
N ILE A 138 -0.64 5.68 -4.06
CA ILE A 138 0.12 4.99 -3.01
C ILE A 138 1.49 5.65 -2.82
N ILE A 139 1.92 5.82 -1.56
CA ILE A 139 3.31 6.13 -1.20
C ILE A 139 3.91 4.93 -0.45
N ASP A 140 5.22 4.72 -0.65
CA ASP A 140 6.04 3.91 0.26
C ASP A 140 6.27 4.63 1.59
N VAL A 141 6.03 3.94 2.71
CA VAL A 141 6.26 4.44 4.06
C VAL A 141 7.74 4.67 4.33
N ASN A 142 8.62 3.93 3.64
CA ASN A 142 10.07 3.98 3.84
C ASN A 142 10.75 5.12 3.06
N ASP A 143 10.00 5.88 2.26
CA ASP A 143 10.54 7.03 1.50
C ASP A 143 10.27 8.36 2.23
N VAL A 144 10.03 8.28 3.54
CA VAL A 144 9.72 9.44 4.35
C VAL A 144 10.61 9.52 5.58
N ASP A 145 11.83 9.92 5.29
CA ASP A 145 12.73 10.55 6.26
C ASP A 145 12.67 12.07 6.09
#